data_AF-A0AAD2X9G0-F1
#
_entry.id   AF-A0AAD2X9G0-F1
#
_cell.length_a   1.000
_cell.length_b   1.000
_cell.length_c   1.000
_cell.angle_alpha   90.00
_cell.angle_beta   90.00
_cell.angle_gamma   90.00
#
_symmetry.space_group_name_H-M   'P 1'
#
loop_
_entity.id
_entity.type
_entity.pdbx_description
1 polymer ?
#
loop_
_entity_poly.entity_id
_entity_poly.type
_entity_poly.pdbx_seq_one_letter_code
_entity_poly.pdbx_strand_id
1 'polypeptide(L)' 'MRVLKPNGTLIFKWNEVQIPIRKIIDVIGCEPLFGHTTRRSSTTVWMAFMK' A
#
# COMPACT_ATOMS: atom_id res chain seq x y z
N MET A 1 -5.75 -8.36 7.02
CA MET A 1 -4.38 -8.94 6.93
C MET A 1 -4.30 -10.29 7.65
N ARG A 2 -4.92 -11.34 7.09
CA ARG A 2 -5.09 -12.63 7.79
C ARG A 2 -3.75 -13.36 8.07
N VAL A 3 -2.86 -13.38 7.08
CA VAL A 3 -1.65 -14.23 7.07
C VAL A 3 -0.43 -13.68 7.80
N LEU A 4 -0.43 -12.40 8.19
CA LEU A 4 0.69 -11.84 8.94
C LEU A 4 0.65 -12.34 10.40
N LYS A 5 1.82 -12.54 11.00
CA LYS A 5 1.96 -12.72 12.45
C LYS A 5 1.53 -11.44 13.20
N PRO A 6 1.22 -11.49 14.51
CA PRO A 6 1.01 -10.27 15.31
C PRO A 6 2.18 -9.30 15.15
N ASN A 7 1.89 -8.01 14.98
CA ASN A 7 2.89 -6.94 14.71
C ASN A 7 3.70 -7.17 13.41
N GLY A 8 3.20 -7.98 12.49
CA GLY A 8 3.84 -8.21 11.19
C GLY A 8 3.60 -7.05 10.23
N THR A 9 4.61 -6.73 9.41
CA THR A 9 4.54 -5.68 8.40
C THR A 9 4.26 -6.26 7.01
N LEU A 10 3.35 -5.64 6.27
CA LEU A 10 3.15 -5.86 4.84
C LEU A 10 3.69 -4.66 4.07
N ILE A 11 4.68 -4.89 3.21
CA ILE A 11 5.12 -3.91 2.22
C ILE A 11 4.36 -4.19 0.93
N PHE A 12 3.56 -3.21 0.50
CA PHE A 12 2.73 -3.31 -0.68
C PHE A 12 3.22 -2.32 -1.75
N LYS A 13 3.46 -2.80 -2.97
CA LYS A 13 3.89 -1.96 -4.11
C LYS A 13 2.83 -2.03 -5.20
N TRP A 14 2.40 -0.87 -5.69
CA TRP A 14 1.28 -0.72 -6.61
C TRP A 14 1.57 0.31 -7.69
N ASN A 15 0.99 0.15 -8.87
CA ASN A 15 1.03 1.15 -9.94
C ASN A 15 -0.38 1.71 -10.19
N GLU A 16 -0.54 3.02 -10.05
CA GLU A 16 -1.81 3.73 -10.15
C GLU A 16 -2.31 3.98 -11.58
N VAL A 17 -1.61 3.56 -12.63
CA VAL A 17 -1.99 3.82 -14.04
C VAL A 17 -3.41 3.34 -14.35
N GLN A 18 -3.79 2.15 -13.87
CA GLN A 18 -5.11 1.56 -14.17
C GLN A 18 -6.10 1.73 -13.02
N ILE A 19 -5.64 1.58 -11.78
CA ILE A 19 -6.48 1.64 -10.60
C ILE A 19 -5.83 2.61 -9.60
N PRO A 20 -6.51 3.73 -9.27
CA PRO A 20 -6.00 4.70 -8.30
C PRO A 20 -5.78 4.07 -6.93
N ILE A 21 -4.77 4.53 -6.20
CA ILE A 21 -4.40 3.95 -4.90
C ILE A 21 -5.53 4.03 -3.87
N ARG A 22 -6.36 5.07 -3.95
CA ARG A 22 -7.50 5.25 -3.04
C ARG A 22 -8.45 4.05 -3.07
N LYS A 23 -8.76 3.51 -4.26
CA LYS A 23 -9.60 2.31 -4.40
C LYS A 23 -8.96 1.09 -3.75
N ILE A 24 -7.63 0.98 -3.82
CA ILE A 24 -6.90 -0.13 -3.19
C ILE A 24 -6.92 -0.01 -1.67
N ILE A 25 -6.73 1.20 -1.12
CA ILE A 25 -6.83 1.45 0.33
C ILE A 25 -8.24 1.11 0.83
N ASP A 26 -9.28 1.52 0.11
CA ASP A 26 -10.68 1.19 0.44
C ASP A 26 -10.91 -0.34 0.47
N VAL A 27 -10.32 -1.09 -0.47
CA VAL A 27 -10.41 -2.56 -0.54
C VAL A 27 -9.60 -3.25 0.57
N ILE A 28 -8.43 -2.71 0.93
CA ILE A 28 -7.61 -3.23 2.03
C ILE A 28 -8.32 -2.99 3.38
N GLY A 29 -9.07 -1.90 3.50
CA GLY A 29 -9.85 -1.54 4.69
C GLY A 29 -8.98 -1.13 5.89
N CYS A 30 -7.74 -0.71 5.64
CA CYS A 30 -6.78 -0.29 6.64
C CYS A 30 -5.89 0.80 6.03
N GLU A 31 -5.64 1.87 6.79
CA GLU A 31 -4.72 2.94 6.38
C GLU A 31 -3.26 2.46 6.48
N PRO A 32 -2.41 2.80 5.50
CA PRO A 32 -0.98 2.53 5.61
C PRO A 32 -0.34 3.38 6.71
N LEU A 33 0.71 2.85 7.33
CA LEU A 33 1.52 3.60 8.30
C LEU A 33 2.30 4.74 7.62
N PHE A 34 2.87 4.45 6.45
CA PHE A 34 3.57 5.39 5.59
C PHE A 34 3.75 4.80 4.20
N GLY A 35 4.11 5.65 3.24
CA GLY A 35 4.39 5.24 1.87
C GLY A 35 5.03 6.37 1.07
N HIS A 36 5.54 6.04 -0.12
CA HIS A 36 6.15 7.03 -1.02
C HIS A 36 6.00 6.61 -2.48
N THR A 37 6.00 7.59 -3.39
CA THR A 37 6.06 7.36 -4.84
C THR A 37 7.50 7.04 -5.27
N THR A 38 7.68 6.09 -6.18
CA THR A 38 9.00 5.66 -6.66
C THR A 38 9.42 6.35 -7.96
N ARG A 39 10.14 7.49 -7.85
CA ARG A 39 10.63 8.42 -8.90
C ARG A 39 9.73 9.64 -9.14
N ARG A 40 10.34 10.71 -9.67
CA ARG A 40 9.76 12.04 -9.93
C ARG A 40 8.51 12.08 -10.81
N SER A 41 8.24 11.06 -11.64
CA SER A 41 7.03 10.99 -12.48
C SER A 41 6.14 9.78 -12.15
N SER A 42 6.34 9.15 -10.99
CA SER A 42 5.93 7.77 -10.83
C SER A 42 4.48 7.62 -10.39
N THR A 43 3.75 6.87 -11.19
CA THR A 43 2.49 6.24 -10.82
C THR A 43 2.69 5.06 -9.88
N THR A 44 3.92 4.61 -9.64
CA THR A 44 4.21 3.49 -8.75
C THR A 44 4.43 3.97 -7.33
N VAL A 45 3.59 3.50 -6.41
CA VAL A 45 3.63 3.77 -4.97
C VAL A 45 4.03 2.51 -4.24
N TRP A 46 4.71 2.67 -3.12
CA TRP A 46 4.79 1.62 -2.10
C TRP A 46 4.28 2.15 -0.77
N MET A 47 3.72 1.25 0.03
CA MET A 47 3.12 1.55 1.32
C MET A 47 3.46 0.43 2.31
N ALA A 48 3.60 0.78 3.58
CA ALA A 48 3.78 -0.15 4.67
C ALA A 48 2.50 -0.23 5.51
N PHE A 49 2.06 -1.44 5.80
CA PHE A 49 0.94 -1.72 6.69
C PHE A 49 1.40 -2.60 7.83
N MET A 50 0.72 -2.53 8.97
CA MET A 50 0.97 -3.39 10.12
C MET A 50 -0.32 -4.10 10.51
N LYS A 51 -0.22 -5.38 10.87
CA LYS A 51 -1.33 -6.16 11.45
C LYS A 51 -1.46 -5.92 12.94
#